data_AF-A0A7S4G0D0-F1
#
_entry.id   AF-A0A7S4G0D0-F1
#
_cell.length_a   1.000
_cell.length_b   1.000
_cell.length_c   1.000
_cell.angle_alpha   90.00
_cell.angle_beta   90.00
_cell.angle_gamma   90.00
#
_symmetry.space_group_name_H-M   'P 1'
#
loop_
_entity.id
_entity.type
_entity.pdbx_description
1 polymer ?
#
loop_
_entity_poly.entity_id
_entity_poly.type
_entity_poly.pdbx_seq_one_letter_code
_entity_poly.pdbx_strand_id
1 'polypeptide(L)'
;VEVALVNMTLPQLRQLSAYGFCKDRWGSMFLTVCVGFSNPGDRQQSRVALQQTDRLQVAARLKALENLLMNVTRPPTLVTICRSVKDGYTPRPTWAFIETRLLHVLRTVAVHWQRSLQVVFDPQLWGGSAGWPGRPLAAFPLPKRKGA
;
A
#
# COMPACT_ATOMS: atom_id res chain seq x y z
N VAL A 1 6.14 -6.96 12.41
CA VAL A 1 6.67 -5.58 12.49
C VAL A 1 6.03 -4.95 13.71
N GLU A 2 6.80 -4.71 14.77
CA GLU A 2 6.32 -4.04 15.98
C GLU A 2 6.74 -2.58 15.89
N VAL A 3 5.77 -1.66 15.92
CA VAL A 3 6.02 -0.22 15.96
C VAL A 3 5.66 0.26 17.35
N ALA A 4 6.65 0.77 18.09
CA ALA A 4 6.43 1.34 19.41
C ALA A 4 5.60 2.63 19.32
N LEU A 5 4.47 2.67 20.02
CA LEU A 5 3.56 3.81 20.12
C LEU A 5 4.07 4.84 21.12
N VAL A 6 5.20 5.48 20.84
CA VAL A 6 5.66 6.62 21.65
C VAL A 6 5.22 7.90 20.94
N ASN A 7 4.39 8.73 21.59
CA ASN A 7 3.91 10.05 21.13
C ASN A 7 2.98 10.09 19.89
N MET A 8 2.02 9.16 19.76
CA MET A 8 0.96 9.26 18.73
C MET A 8 -0.34 9.85 19.30
N THR A 9 -0.92 10.81 18.58
CA THR A 9 -2.21 11.43 18.90
C THR A 9 -3.39 10.49 18.57
N LEU A 10 -4.54 10.72 19.21
CA LEU A 10 -5.78 9.97 18.98
C LEU A 10 -6.22 9.92 17.49
N PRO A 11 -6.11 11.02 16.72
CA PRO A 11 -6.34 10.99 15.27
C PRO A 11 -5.37 10.09 14.50
N GLN A 12 -4.08 10.12 14.85
CA GLN A 12 -3.07 9.26 14.21
C GLN A 12 -3.33 7.78 14.50
N LEU A 13 -3.74 7.44 15.74
CA LEU A 13 -4.14 6.09 16.11
C LEU A 13 -5.37 5.61 15.33
N ARG A 14 -6.38 6.47 15.16
CA ARG A 14 -7.55 6.15 14.31
C ARG A 14 -7.14 5.92 12.86
N GLN A 15 -6.23 6.74 12.34
CA GLN A 15 -5.73 6.57 10.99
C GLN A 15 -4.99 5.24 10.81
N LEU A 16 -4.20 4.82 11.79
CA LEU A 16 -3.52 3.53 11.79
C LEU A 16 -4.51 2.35 11.87
N SER A 17 -5.58 2.47 12.67
CA SER A 17 -6.66 1.47 12.67
C SER A 17 -7.38 1.35 11.33
N ALA A 18 -7.57 2.45 10.60
CA ALA A 18 -8.14 2.43 9.26
C ALA A 18 -7.21 1.74 8.23
N TYR A 19 -5.91 1.62 8.53
CA TYR A 19 -4.93 0.89 7.74
C TYR A 19 -4.69 -0.55 8.23
N GLY A 20 -5.48 -1.03 9.18
CA GLY A 20 -5.37 -2.39 9.69
C GLY A 20 -4.27 -2.57 10.74
N PHE A 21 -3.88 -1.52 11.47
CA PHE A 21 -3.05 -1.65 12.67
C PHE A 21 -3.92 -1.56 13.94
N CYS A 22 -3.83 -2.57 14.79
CA CYS A 22 -4.61 -2.71 16.01
C CYS A 22 -3.68 -2.68 17.23
N LYS A 23 -4.16 -2.17 18.37
CA LYS A 23 -3.44 -2.33 19.64
C LYS A 23 -3.55 -3.80 20.08
N ASP A 24 -2.44 -4.41 20.46
CA ASP A 24 -2.48 -5.76 21.04
C ASP A 24 -3.26 -5.74 22.36
N ARG A 25 -4.01 -6.82 22.65
CA ARG A 25 -4.93 -6.89 23.79
C ARG A 25 -4.21 -6.93 25.15
N TRP A 26 -2.89 -7.11 25.17
CA TRP A 26 -2.13 -7.44 26.36
C TRP A 26 -1.16 -6.32 26.75
N GLY A 27 -1.68 -5.18 27.19
CA GLY A 27 -0.92 -4.16 27.95
C GLY A 27 0.30 -3.55 27.25
N SER A 28 0.60 -3.92 26.01
CA SER A 28 1.82 -3.53 25.32
C SER A 28 1.61 -2.23 24.53
N MET A 29 2.65 -1.39 24.45
CA MET A 29 2.66 -0.15 23.66
C MET A 29 2.95 -0.42 22.17
N PHE A 30 2.62 -1.61 21.66
CA PHE A 30 2.92 -1.98 20.28
C PHE A 30 1.64 -2.05 19.46
N LEU A 31 1.71 -1.51 18.23
CA LEU A 31 0.71 -1.81 17.20
C LEU A 31 1.03 -3.18 16.58
N THR A 32 0.03 -4.04 16.55
CA THR A 32 0.02 -5.28 15.77
C THR A 32 -0.81 -5.10 14.49
N VAL A 33 -0.70 -6.03 13.55
CA VAL A 33 -1.58 -6.07 12.38
C VAL A 33 -2.92 -6.65 12.82
N CYS A 34 -4.01 -5.95 12.51
CA CYS A 34 -5.36 -6.42 12.76
C CYS A 34 -5.58 -7.75 12.03
N VAL A 35 -5.78 -8.84 12.78
CA VAL A 35 -6.13 -10.14 12.20
C VAL A 35 -7.63 -10.18 11.91
N GLY A 36 -8.02 -10.36 10.64
CA GLY A 36 -9.41 -10.46 10.20
C GLY A 36 -9.55 -10.47 8.68
N PHE A 37 -10.73 -10.83 8.17
CA PHE A 37 -11.07 -10.82 6.74
C PHE A 37 -12.21 -9.83 6.49
N SER A 38 -12.03 -8.89 5.57
CA SER A 38 -13.10 -8.01 5.10
C SER A 38 -13.74 -8.65 3.88
N ASN A 39 -14.89 -9.31 4.08
CA ASN A 39 -15.69 -9.85 2.99
C ASN A 39 -16.84 -8.89 2.64
N PRO A 40 -17.44 -8.99 1.44
CA PRO A 40 -18.57 -8.14 1.03
C PRO A 40 -19.82 -8.27 1.91
N GLY A 41 -19.88 -9.28 2.79
CA GLY A 41 -20.96 -9.51 3.74
C GLY A 41 -20.70 -8.92 5.13
N ASP A 42 -19.57 -8.24 5.35
CA ASP A 42 -19.27 -7.60 6.62
C ASP A 42 -20.16 -6.36 6.82
N ARG A 43 -21.32 -6.59 7.44
CA ARG A 43 -22.35 -5.58 7.75
C ARG A 43 -21.85 -4.46 8.66
N GLN A 44 -20.72 -4.67 9.35
CA GLN A 44 -20.14 -3.68 10.25
C GLN A 44 -19.01 -2.86 9.59
N GLN A 45 -18.63 -3.14 8.33
CA GLN A 45 -17.46 -2.55 7.67
C GLN A 45 -16.21 -2.58 8.58
N SER A 46 -16.06 -3.66 9.35
CA SER A 46 -15.58 -3.54 10.73
C SER A 46 -14.07 -3.40 10.89
N ARG A 47 -13.27 -3.60 9.82
CA ARG A 47 -11.82 -3.73 9.99
C ARG A 47 -10.94 -3.11 8.90
N VAL A 48 -11.41 -3.02 7.65
CA VAL A 48 -10.68 -2.34 6.58
C VAL A 48 -11.69 -1.54 5.78
N ALA A 49 -11.59 -0.21 5.86
CA ALA A 49 -12.38 0.65 5.00
C ALA A 49 -12.01 0.32 3.55
N LEU A 50 -12.99 -0.13 2.76
CA LEU A 50 -12.84 -0.23 1.31
C LEU A 50 -12.65 1.19 0.77
N GLN A 51 -11.40 1.57 0.57
CA GLN A 51 -11.09 2.90 0.07
C GLN A 51 -11.31 2.93 -1.43
N GLN A 52 -12.39 3.58 -1.84
CA GLN A 52 -12.51 4.07 -3.20
C GLN A 52 -11.58 5.27 -3.36
N THR A 53 -10.31 4.97 -3.63
CA THR A 53 -9.27 5.99 -3.72
C THR A 53 -9.37 6.70 -5.07
N ASP A 54 -9.95 7.90 -5.07
CA ASP A 54 -9.85 8.81 -6.20
C ASP A 54 -8.42 9.38 -6.32
N ARG A 55 -8.12 10.05 -7.44
CA ARG A 55 -6.77 10.60 -7.71
C ARG A 55 -6.37 11.69 -6.71
N LEU A 56 -7.31 12.46 -6.17
CA LEU A 56 -7.04 13.53 -5.21
C LEU A 56 -6.60 12.94 -3.87
N GLN A 57 -7.30 11.90 -3.40
CA GLN A 57 -6.94 11.15 -2.21
C GLN A 57 -5.58 10.46 -2.36
N VAL A 58 -5.28 9.88 -3.52
CA VAL A 58 -3.93 9.35 -3.82
C VAL A 58 -2.88 10.46 -3.71
N ALA A 59 -3.11 11.62 -4.33
CA ALA A 59 -2.16 12.73 -4.30
C ALA A 59 -1.91 13.26 -2.89
N ALA A 60 -2.96 13.45 -2.09
CA ALA A 60 -2.85 13.90 -0.70
C ALA A 60 -2.03 12.93 0.16
N ARG A 61 -2.22 11.62 -0.04
CA ARG A 61 -1.46 10.59 0.68
C ARG A 61 -0.01 10.50 0.25
N LEU A 62 0.26 10.65 -1.05
CA LEU A 62 1.62 10.71 -1.55
C LEU A 62 2.35 11.94 -1.02
N LYS A 63 1.66 13.08 -0.89
CA LYS A 63 2.23 14.28 -0.25
C LYS A 63 2.52 14.04 1.24
N ALA A 64 1.62 13.38 1.96
CA ALA A 64 1.86 13.01 3.35
C ALA A 64 3.07 12.06 3.50
N LEU A 65 3.20 11.07 2.60
CA LEU A 65 4.35 10.18 2.56
C LEU A 65 5.66 10.94 2.26
N GLU A 66 5.65 11.82 1.26
CA GLU A 66 6.79 12.67 0.92
C GLU A 66 7.23 13.48 2.14
N ASN A 67 6.30 14.19 2.78
CA ASN A 67 6.60 14.98 3.98
C ASN A 67 7.14 14.11 5.12
N LEU A 68 6.60 12.90 5.31
CA LEU A 68 7.08 11.98 6.33
C LEU A 68 8.53 11.58 6.04
N LEU A 69 8.82 11.15 4.82
CA LEU A 69 10.16 10.72 4.42
C LEU A 69 11.17 11.86 4.47
N MET A 70 10.84 13.07 4.01
CA MET A 70 11.72 14.24 4.08
C MET A 70 12.12 14.61 5.52
N ASN A 71 11.30 14.25 6.51
CA ASN A 71 11.58 14.51 7.93
C ASN A 71 12.29 13.35 8.64
N VAL A 72 12.55 12.22 7.98
CA VAL A 72 13.30 11.12 8.60
C VAL A 72 14.79 11.48 8.64
N THR A 73 15.37 11.47 9.85
CA THR A 73 16.76 11.87 10.10
C THR A 73 17.80 10.91 9.55
N ARG A 74 17.44 9.63 9.38
CA ARG A 74 18.31 8.59 8.80
C ARG A 74 17.65 8.00 7.56
N PRO A 75 18.25 8.14 6.38
CA PRO A 75 17.68 7.59 5.15
C PRO A 75 17.64 6.05 5.23
N PRO A 76 16.52 5.40 4.87
CA PRO A 76 16.48 3.95 4.73
C PRO A 76 17.40 3.51 3.58
N THR A 77 18.05 2.36 3.74
CA THR A 77 18.88 1.75 2.69
C THR A 77 18.07 0.92 1.70
N LEU A 78 16.88 0.48 2.10
CA LEU A 78 15.97 -0.34 1.30
C LEU A 78 14.52 0.07 1.56
N VAL A 79 13.73 0.17 0.49
CA VAL A 79 12.28 0.38 0.56
C VAL A 79 11.62 -0.71 -0.28
N THR A 80 10.75 -1.51 0.34
CA THR A 80 9.97 -2.54 -0.34
C THR A 80 8.55 -2.04 -0.61
N ILE A 81 8.11 -2.13 -1.86
CA ILE A 81 6.76 -1.70 -2.28
C ILE A 81 6.01 -2.94 -2.77
N CYS A 82 4.90 -3.25 -2.12
CA CYS A 82 4.08 -4.40 -2.48
C CYS A 82 2.94 -3.97 -3.42
N ARG A 83 2.79 -4.67 -4.55
CA ARG A 83 1.62 -4.53 -5.45
C ARG A 83 0.59 -5.61 -5.13
N SER A 84 -0.32 -5.40 -4.18
CA SER A 84 -1.43 -6.33 -3.97
C SER A 84 -2.71 -5.83 -4.64
N VAL A 85 -3.05 -6.45 -5.78
CA VAL A 85 -4.32 -6.25 -6.47
C VAL A 85 -5.37 -7.25 -5.99
N LYS A 86 -4.94 -8.45 -5.55
CA LYS A 86 -5.84 -9.53 -5.13
C LYS A 86 -6.66 -9.15 -3.90
N ASP A 87 -6.04 -8.42 -2.97
CA ASP A 87 -6.66 -8.04 -1.70
C ASP A 87 -7.27 -6.63 -1.74
N GLY A 88 -7.31 -5.99 -2.93
CA GLY A 88 -7.92 -4.68 -3.14
C GLY A 88 -7.08 -3.48 -2.71
N TYR A 89 -5.82 -3.67 -2.29
CA TYR A 89 -4.94 -2.56 -1.86
C TYR A 89 -4.57 -1.59 -2.99
N THR A 90 -4.53 -2.05 -4.24
CA THR A 90 -4.27 -1.19 -5.41
C THR A 90 -5.41 -1.29 -6.43
N PRO A 91 -6.28 -0.27 -6.54
CA PRO A 91 -7.38 -0.29 -7.52
C PRO A 91 -6.84 -0.34 -8.96
N ARG A 92 -7.37 -1.25 -9.77
CA ARG A 92 -6.97 -1.42 -11.19
C ARG A 92 -7.05 -0.15 -12.04
N PRO A 93 -7.99 0.81 -11.84
CA PRO A 93 -8.00 2.03 -12.66
C PRO A 93 -6.89 3.02 -12.30
N THR A 94 -6.39 2.99 -11.07
CA THR A 94 -5.43 3.98 -10.54
C THR A 94 -4.04 3.41 -10.27
N TRP A 95 -3.82 2.10 -10.46
CA TRP A 95 -2.55 1.44 -10.18
C TRP A 95 -1.33 2.15 -10.80
N ALA A 96 -1.39 2.44 -12.11
CA ALA A 96 -0.29 3.07 -12.83
C ALA A 96 -0.01 4.48 -12.31
N PHE A 97 -1.08 5.21 -11.95
CA PHE A 97 -0.95 6.54 -11.38
C PHE A 97 -0.31 6.49 -9.99
N ILE A 98 -0.77 5.59 -9.12
CA ILE A 98 -0.21 5.39 -7.77
C ILE A 98 1.28 5.07 -7.86
N GLU A 99 1.65 4.06 -8.65
CA GLU A 99 3.02 3.61 -8.75
C GLU A 99 3.95 4.67 -9.36
N THR A 100 3.55 5.28 -10.49
CA THR A 100 4.36 6.30 -11.15
C THR A 100 4.64 7.47 -10.22
N ARG A 101 3.62 7.92 -9.47
CA ARG A 101 3.76 9.03 -8.54
C ARG A 101 4.53 8.64 -7.27
N LEU A 102 4.34 7.42 -6.76
CA LEU A 102 5.13 6.90 -5.64
C LEU A 102 6.62 6.83 -5.98
N LEU A 103 6.98 6.28 -7.15
CA LEU A 103 8.37 6.24 -7.61
C LEU A 103 8.93 7.64 -7.83
N HIS A 104 8.11 8.60 -8.28
CA HIS A 104 8.54 9.99 -8.38
C HIS A 104 8.85 10.60 -7.00
N VAL A 105 7.97 10.41 -6.01
CA VAL A 105 8.21 10.84 -4.62
C VAL A 105 9.51 10.24 -4.09
N LEU A 106 9.72 8.93 -4.26
CA LEU A 106 10.94 8.27 -3.78
C LEU A 106 12.21 8.80 -4.46
N ARG A 107 12.14 9.19 -5.74
CA ARG A 107 13.27 9.85 -6.42
C ARG A 107 13.56 11.23 -5.84
N THR A 108 12.52 12.05 -5.62
CA THR A 108 12.67 13.37 -5.01
C THR A 108 13.30 13.27 -3.63
N VAL A 109 12.81 12.34 -2.79
CA VAL A 109 13.35 12.10 -1.46
C VAL A 109 14.79 11.56 -1.52
N ALA A 110 15.11 10.66 -2.46
CA ALA A 110 16.47 10.16 -2.63
C ALA A 110 17.46 11.30 -2.99
N VAL A 111 17.05 12.23 -3.85
CA VAL A 111 17.85 13.43 -4.17
C VAL A 111 18.05 14.29 -2.93
N HIS A 112 17.01 14.50 -2.12
CA HIS A 112 17.13 15.22 -0.85
C HIS A 112 18.17 14.60 0.10
N TRP A 113 18.22 13.27 0.17
CA TRP A 113 19.22 12.54 0.95
C TRP A 113 20.57 12.36 0.25
N GLN A 114 20.78 12.96 -0.92
CA GLN A 114 22.00 12.83 -1.71
C GLN A 114 22.33 11.35 -2.03
N ARG A 115 21.30 10.56 -2.35
CA ARG A 115 21.40 9.14 -2.72
C ARG A 115 20.88 8.91 -4.14
N SER A 116 21.43 7.90 -4.80
CA SER A 116 20.87 7.34 -6.02
C SER A 116 19.76 6.34 -5.69
N LEU A 117 18.61 6.44 -6.35
CA LEU A 117 17.55 5.44 -6.25
C LEU A 117 17.72 4.37 -7.33
N GLN A 118 18.01 3.14 -6.93
CA GLN A 118 17.93 1.97 -7.80
C GLN A 118 16.57 1.30 -7.60
N VAL A 119 15.83 1.11 -8.70
CA VAL A 119 14.54 0.40 -8.68
C VAL A 119 14.75 -0.99 -9.27
N VAL A 120 14.43 -2.01 -8.49
CA VAL A 120 14.47 -3.42 -8.91
C VAL A 120 13.06 -4.00 -8.74
N PHE A 121 12.56 -4.65 -9.78
CA PHE A 121 11.30 -5.39 -9.72
C PHE A 121 11.60 -6.85 -9.40
N ASP A 122 10.76 -7.45 -8.55
CA ASP A 122 10.81 -8.89 -8.32
C ASP A 122 10.58 -9.63 -9.65
N PRO A 123 11.45 -10.58 -10.07
CA PRO A 123 11.25 -11.39 -11.27
C PRO A 123 9.93 -12.16 -11.28
N GLN A 124 9.39 -12.48 -10.10
CA GLN A 124 8.10 -13.15 -9.91
C GLN A 124 6.93 -12.16 -9.73
N LEU A 125 7.18 -10.85 -9.86
CA LEU A 125 6.13 -9.84 -9.78
C LEU A 125 5.11 -10.08 -10.88
N TRP A 126 3.85 -10.26 -10.49
CA TRP A 126 2.78 -10.50 -11.43
C TRP A 126 2.66 -9.34 -12.43
N GLY A 127 2.91 -9.61 -13.72
CA GLY A 127 2.91 -8.62 -14.79
C GLY A 127 4.23 -7.84 -14.94
N GLY A 128 5.25 -8.20 -14.18
CA GLY A 128 6.59 -7.62 -14.24
C GLY A 128 6.63 -6.11 -14.01
N SER A 129 7.65 -5.44 -14.53
CA SER A 129 7.77 -3.97 -14.50
C SER A 129 6.59 -3.27 -15.18
N ALA A 130 6.07 -3.86 -16.26
CA ALA A 130 4.93 -3.36 -17.02
C ALA A 130 3.60 -3.41 -16.25
N GLY A 131 3.52 -4.17 -15.15
CA GLY A 131 2.34 -4.27 -14.30
C GLY A 131 1.13 -4.88 -15.00
N TRP A 132 -0.05 -4.30 -14.81
CA TRP A 132 -1.31 -4.92 -15.25
C TRP A 132 -1.42 -5.18 -16.77
N PRO A 133 -0.95 -4.28 -17.67
CA PRO A 133 -0.88 -4.52 -19.11
C PRO A 133 0.16 -5.59 -19.51
N GLY A 134 1.22 -5.78 -18.73
CA GLY A 134 2.28 -6.76 -19.00
C GLY A 134 1.86 -8.21 -18.75
N ARG A 135 0.56 -8.47 -18.58
CA ARG A 135 0.07 -9.78 -18.19
C ARG A 135 -0.17 -10.60 -19.46
N PRO A 136 0.36 -11.83 -19.52
CA PRO A 136 0.08 -12.72 -20.65
C PRO A 136 -1.43 -12.87 -20.78
N LEU A 137 -1.98 -12.58 -21.97
CA LEU A 137 -3.40 -12.75 -22.29
C LEU A 137 -3.90 -14.19 -22.00
N ALA A 138 -2.99 -15.16 -21.89
CA ALA A 138 -3.27 -16.56 -21.62
C ALA A 138 -3.49 -16.92 -20.14
N ALA A 139 -3.30 -16.01 -19.18
CA ALA A 139 -3.34 -16.35 -17.75
C ALA A 139 -4.77 -16.53 -17.18
N PHE A 140 -5.81 -16.30 -17.97
CA PHE A 140 -7.20 -16.64 -17.62
C PHE A 140 -7.87 -17.28 -18.84
N PRO A 141 -7.93 -18.62 -18.95
CA PRO A 141 -8.90 -19.22 -19.86
C PRO A 141 -10.28 -18.72 -19.41
N LEU A 142 -10.94 -17.95 -20.27
CA LEU A 142 -12.35 -17.65 -20.10
C LEU A 142 -13.07 -18.98 -19.91
N PRO A 143 -13.99 -19.10 -18.94
CA PRO A 143 -14.78 -20.32 -18.81
C PRO A 143 -15.45 -20.55 -20.15
N LYS A 144 -15.11 -21.66 -20.81
CA LYS A 144 -15.76 -22.09 -22.05
C LYS A 144 -17.25 -22.07 -21.76
N ARG A 145 -18.01 -21.20 -22.43
CA ARG A 145 -19.46 -21.27 -22.43
C ARG A 145 -19.80 -22.70 -22.85
N LYS A 146 -20.36 -23.49 -21.94
CA LYS A 146 -21.02 -24.74 -22.33
C LYS A 146 -22.16 -24.30 -23.24
N GLY A 147 -22.10 -24.75 -24.49
CA GLY A 147 -23.15 -24.50 -25.46
C GLY A 147 -24.49 -24.97 -24.92
N ALA A 148 -25.50 -24.13 -25.14
CA ALA A 148 -26.90 -24.49 -25.23
C ALA A 148 -27.42 -23.77 -26.48
#